data_AF-A0AAJ2B000-F1
#
_entry.id   AF-A0AAJ2B000-F1
#
_cell.length_a   1.000
_cell.length_b   1.000
_cell.length_c   1.000
_cell.angle_alpha   90.00
_cell.angle_beta   90.00
_cell.angle_gamma   90.00
#
_symmetry.space_group_name_H-M   'P 1'
#
loop_
_entity.id
_entity.type
_entity.pdbx_description
1 polymer ?
#
loop_
_entity_poly.entity_id
_entity_poly.type
_entity_poly.pdbx_seq_one_letter_code
_entity_poly.pdbx_strand_id
1 'polypeptide(L)' 'MSVEIIVRATETGLEIVSGRRRLEALLALRDEVVVTSPGIGEMVFARLPDGRLQGSANPAHVALFRQPNATRDSQTLA' A
#
# COMPACT_ATOMS: atom_id res chain seq x y z
N MET A 1 0.47 -18.23 -1.66
CA MET A 1 1.49 -17.87 -0.65
C MET A 1 1.16 -16.48 -0.11
N SER A 2 0.93 -16.33 1.18
CA SER A 2 0.79 -15.02 1.82
C SER A 2 2.17 -14.48 2.19
N VAL A 3 2.46 -13.23 1.83
CA VAL A 3 3.70 -12.55 2.24
C VAL A 3 3.43 -11.84 3.55
N GLU A 4 4.15 -12.22 4.62
CA GLU A 4 3.95 -11.63 5.94
C GLU A 4 4.73 -10.32 6.08
N ILE A 5 4.03 -9.20 6.21
CA ILE A 5 4.62 -7.89 6.50
C ILE A 5 4.14 -7.46 7.89
N ILE A 6 5.08 -7.24 8.80
CA ILE A 6 4.77 -6.84 10.18
C ILE A 6 4.87 -5.32 10.26
N VAL A 7 3.74 -4.70 10.60
CA VAL A 7 3.63 -3.25 10.77
C VAL A 7 3.24 -2.94 12.21
N ARG A 8 3.74 -1.83 12.72
CA ARG A 8 3.36 -1.24 13.99
C ARG A 8 2.86 0.19 13.75
N ALA A 9 1.76 0.55 14.40
CA ALA A 9 1.35 1.95 14.50
C ALA A 9 2.22 2.67 15.53
N THR A 10 2.75 3.83 15.16
CA THR A 10 3.52 4.74 16.02
C THR A 10 2.78 6.06 16.16
N GLU A 11 3.24 6.93 17.07
CA GLU A 11 2.66 8.28 17.24
C GLU A 11 2.72 9.11 15.95
N THR A 12 3.70 8.84 15.08
CA THR A 12 3.95 9.58 13.84
C THR A 12 3.45 8.88 12.58
N GLY A 13 2.90 7.66 12.69
CA GLY A 13 2.36 6.93 11.54
C GLY A 13 2.55 5.41 11.63
N LEU A 14 3.08 4.82 10.56
CA LEU A 14 3.22 3.38 10.39
C LEU A 14 4.69 3.01 10.22
N GLU A 15 5.16 2.08 11.05
CA GLU A 15 6.51 1.54 10.99
C GLU A 15 6.47 0.09 10.48
N ILE A 16 7.26 -0.20 9.44
CA ILE A 16 7.49 -1.58 8.99
C ILE A 16 8.55 -2.20 9.90
N VAL A 17 8.11 -3.08 10.80
CA VAL A 17 8.96 -3.81 11.75
C VAL A 17 9.68 -4.97 11.04
N SER A 18 9.00 -5.65 10.10
CA SER A 18 9.57 -6.76 9.35
C SER A 18 8.97 -6.88 7.96
N GLY A 19 9.74 -7.47 7.03
CA GLY A 19 9.29 -7.70 5.66
C GLY A 19 9.54 -6.55 4.69
N ARG A 20 10.34 -5.52 5.05
CA ARG A 20 10.62 -4.36 4.18
C ARG A 20 11.09 -4.74 2.78
N ARG A 21 12.11 -5.61 2.67
CA ARG A 21 12.60 -6.08 1.35
C ARG A 21 11.54 -6.81 0.54
N ARG A 22 10.62 -7.52 1.20
CA ARG A 22 9.53 -8.23 0.54
C ARG A 22 8.47 -7.25 0.04
N LEU A 23 8.14 -6.24 0.84
CA LEU A 23 7.27 -5.14 0.42
C LEU A 23 7.87 -4.40 -0.78
N GLU A 24 9.17 -4.08 -0.73
CA GLU A 24 9.87 -3.41 -1.83
C GLU A 24 9.86 -4.26 -3.12
N ALA A 25 10.08 -5.56 -3.01
CA ALA A 25 10.00 -6.47 -4.15
C ALA A 25 8.59 -6.53 -4.75
N LEU A 26 7.54 -6.51 -3.92
CA LEU A 26 6.16 -6.44 -4.38
C LEU A 26 5.87 -5.11 -5.08
N LEU A 27 6.37 -4.00 -4.53
CA LEU A 27 6.25 -2.65 -5.09
C LEU A 27 7.15 -2.40 -6.30
N ALA A 28 8.05 -3.32 -6.63
CA ALA A 28 8.78 -3.29 -7.90
C ALA A 28 7.96 -3.91 -9.05
N LEU A 29 6.94 -4.69 -8.71
CA LEU A 29 6.05 -5.36 -9.67
C LEU A 29 4.70 -4.66 -9.82
N ARG A 30 4.35 -3.78 -8.87
CA ARG A 30 3.07 -3.09 -8.76
C ARG A 30 3.30 -1.72 -8.14
N ASP A 31 2.47 -0.74 -8.49
CA ASP A 31 2.58 0.59 -7.90
C ASP A 31 2.15 0.62 -6.42
N GLU A 32 1.34 -0.37 -6.02
CA GLU A 32 0.71 -0.47 -4.70
C GLU A 32 0.55 -1.91 -4.21
N VAL A 33 0.55 -2.05 -2.88
CA VAL A 33 0.37 -3.32 -2.18
C VAL A 33 -0.55 -3.10 -0.98
N VAL A 34 -1.65 -3.84 -0.95
CA VAL A 34 -2.52 -3.92 0.23
C VAL A 34 -2.01 -5.03 1.16
N VAL A 35 -1.86 -4.72 2.43
CA VAL A 35 -1.48 -5.67 3.48
C VAL A 35 -2.51 -5.66 4.62
N THR A 36 -2.57 -6.74 5.37
CA THR A 36 -3.35 -6.82 6.62
C THR A 36 -2.39 -6.98 7.78
N SER A 37 -2.50 -6.12 8.79
CA SER A 37 -1.66 -6.14 10.00
C SER A 37 -2.51 -6.35 11.25
N PRO A 38 -2.14 -7.27 12.16
CA PRO A 38 -2.83 -7.43 13.44
C PRO A 38 -2.83 -6.14 14.26
N GLY A 39 -3.99 -5.74 14.78
CA GLY A 39 -4.14 -4.54 15.60
C GLY A 39 -4.26 -3.21 14.83
N ILE A 40 -4.00 -3.21 13.51
CA ILE A 40 -4.16 -2.04 12.64
C ILE A 40 -5.29 -2.27 11.62
N GLY A 41 -5.40 -3.49 11.08
CA GLY A 41 -6.34 -3.83 10.01
C GLY A 41 -5.70 -3.78 8.64
N GLU A 42 -6.49 -3.44 7.62
CA GLU A 42 -5.97 -3.28 6.26
C GLU A 42 -5.22 -1.97 6.09
N MET A 43 -4.20 -2.03 5.24
CA MET A 43 -3.40 -0.87 4.91
C MET A 43 -2.92 -0.97 3.47
N VAL A 44 -2.69 0.17 2.85
CA VAL A 44 -2.04 0.26 1.56
C VAL A 44 -0.64 0.82 1.71
N PHE A 45 0.31 0.25 0.99
CA PHE A 45 1.62 0.83 0.74
C PHE A 45 1.76 1.17 -0.74
N ALA A 46 2.25 2.36 -1.04
CA ALA A 46 2.53 2.83 -2.40
C ALA A 46 3.92 3.46 -2.47
N ARG A 47 4.52 3.39 -3.66
CA ARG A 47 5.77 4.12 -3.95
C ARG A 47 5.41 5.46 -4.59
N LEU A 48 5.86 6.55 -3.98
CA LEU A 48 5.72 7.89 -4.54
C LEU A 48 6.66 8.10 -5.74
N PRO A 49 6.39 9.08 -6.62
CA PRO A 49 7.26 9.39 -7.77
C PRO A 49 8.70 9.77 -7.37
N ASP A 50 8.89 10.28 -6.15
CA ASP A 50 10.21 10.60 -5.58
C ASP A 50 10.95 9.37 -4.99
N GLY A 51 10.36 8.19 -5.11
CA GLY A 51 10.90 6.93 -4.65
C GLY A 51 10.63 6.61 -3.17
N ARG A 52 10.00 7.51 -2.41
CA ARG A 52 9.64 7.25 -1.01
C ARG A 52 8.49 6.25 -0.91
N LEU A 53 8.50 5.47 0.17
CA LEU A 53 7.40 4.58 0.53
C LEU A 53 6.42 5.32 1.41
N GLN A 54 5.14 5.27 1.07
CA GLN A 54 4.06 5.80 1.89
C GLN A 54 3.07 4.69 2.22
N GLY A 55 2.76 4.56 3.51
CA GLY A 55 1.77 3.62 4.03
C GLY A 55 0.56 4.37 4.61
N SER A 56 -0.63 3.83 4.44
CA SER A 56 -1.85 4.37 5.04
C SER A 56 -2.80 3.25 5.47
N ALA A 57 -3.24 3.33 6.73
CA ALA A 57 -4.34 2.52 7.27
C ALA A 57 -5.69 3.25 7.25
N ASN A 58 -5.75 4.48 6.69
CA ASN A 58 -7.02 5.19 6.52
C ASN A 58 -7.94 4.41 5.56
N PRO A 59 -9.15 3.99 6.00
CA PRO A 59 -10.07 3.23 5.17
C PRO A 59 -10.42 3.91 3.84
N ALA A 60 -10.50 5.25 3.82
CA ALA A 60 -10.75 6.01 2.60
C ALA A 60 -9.60 5.86 1.59
N HIS A 61 -8.35 5.88 2.07
CA HIS A 61 -7.20 5.62 1.21
C HIS A 61 -7.20 4.17 0.73
N VAL A 62 -7.39 3.20 1.62
CA VAL A 62 -7.43 1.77 1.28
C VAL A 62 -8.51 1.47 0.23
N ALA A 63 -9.68 2.11 0.31
CA ALA A 63 -10.77 1.92 -0.65
C ALA A 63 -10.42 2.36 -2.08
N LEU A 64 -9.57 3.39 -2.25
CA LEU A 64 -9.10 3.82 -3.58
C LEU A 64 -8.30 2.73 -4.29
N PHE A 65 -7.55 1.92 -3.54
CA PHE A 65 -6.64 0.90 -4.07
C PHE A 65 -7.23 -0.51 -4.06
N ARG A 66 -8.43 -0.70 -3.48
CA ARG A 66 -9.19 -1.95 -3.57
C ARG A 66 -9.91 -2.13 -4.91
N GLN A 67 -9.91 -1.14 -5.80
CA GLN A 67 -10.68 -1.18 -7.03
C GLN A 67 -10.14 -2.28 -7.97
N PRO A 68 -10.91 -3.36 -8.26
CA PRO A 68 -10.43 -4.49 -9.07
C PRO A 68 -10.17 -4.16 -10.54
N ASN A 69 -10.50 -2.95 -10.97
CA ASN A 69 -10.32 -2.39 -12.30
C ASN A 69 -10.89 -0.97 -12.18
N ALA A 70 -10.12 0.00 -11.71
CA ALA A 70 -10.36 1.36 -12.16
C ALA A 70 -9.83 1.37 -13.60
N THR A 71 -10.73 1.09 -14.53
CA THR A 71 -10.52 1.14 -15.97
C THR A 71 -9.57 2.29 -16.30
N ARG A 72 -8.57 2.01 -17.14
CA ARG A 72 -7.98 3.04 -18.00
C ARG A 72 -9.10 3.59 -18.89
N ASP A 73 -10.01 4.36 -18.31
CA ASP A 73 -10.87 5.22 -19.09
C ASP A 73 -9.98 6.39 -19.45
N SER A 74 -9.33 6.22 -20.60
CA SER A 74 -8.97 7.29 -21.50
C SER A 74 -10.20 8.17 -21.72
N GLN A 75 -10.55 9.04 -20.76
CA GLN A 75 -11.37 10.19 -21.06
C GLN A 75 -10.46 11.19 -21.77
N THR A 76 -10.39 10.97 -23.08
CA THR A 76 -10.23 11.96 -24.13
C THR A 76 -10.55 13.35 -23.61
N LEU A 77 -9.54 14.22 -23.51
CA LEU A 77 -9.78 15.65 -23.63
C LEU A 77 -10.30 15.86 -25.05
N ALA A 78 -11.60 16.13 -25.16
CA ALA A 78 -12.22 16.74 -26.33
C ALA A 78 -12.46 18.22 -26.02
#